data_AF-Q58023-F1
#
_entry.id   AF-Q58023-F1
#
_cell.length_a   1.000
_cell.length_b   1.000
_cell.length_c   1.000
_cell.angle_alpha   90.00
_cell.angle_beta   90.00
_cell.angle_gamma   90.00
#
_symmetry.space_group_name_H-M   'P 1'
#
loop_
_entity.id
_entity.type
_entity.pdbx_description
1 polymer ?
#
loop_
_entity_poly.entity_id
_entity_poly.type
_entity_poly.pdbx_seq_one_letter_code
_entity_poly.pdbx_strand_id
1 'polypeptide(L)'
;MDLEGKCCLIHAIGGIIFGYLANYVYTAGLGIFSGIATLIFLFIGAVIFGHISAKTFGEESLTQKQWLGCGVLPFFLVAIVVWVLKFNGLI
;
A
#
# COMPACT_ATOMS: atom_id res chain seq x y z
N MET A 1 -3.70 -11.90 -17.72
CA MET A 1 -3.93 -11.66 -16.29
C MET A 1 -5.41 -11.37 -16.10
N ASP A 2 -6.02 -12.05 -15.15
CA ASP A 2 -7.40 -11.84 -14.72
C ASP A 2 -7.56 -10.49 -13.98
N LEU A 3 -8.79 -10.19 -13.56
CA LEU A 3 -9.09 -8.92 -12.91
C LEU A 3 -8.37 -8.78 -11.55
N GLU A 4 -8.38 -9.84 -10.73
CA GLU A 4 -7.71 -9.83 -9.43
C GLU A 4 -6.20 -9.67 -9.57
N GLY A 5 -5.56 -10.30 -10.55
CA GLY A 5 -4.15 -10.09 -10.83
C GLY A 5 -3.83 -8.66 -11.25
N LYS A 6 -4.69 -8.01 -12.06
CA LYS A 6 -4.55 -6.59 -12.42
C LYS A 6 -4.67 -5.67 -11.20
N CYS A 7 -5.62 -5.95 -10.30
CA CYS A 7 -5.75 -5.22 -9.04
C CYS A 7 -4.52 -5.40 -8.15
N CYS A 8 -4.04 -6.64 -8.00
CA CYS A 8 -2.81 -6.97 -7.27
C CYS A 8 -1.60 -6.20 -7.78
N LEU A 9 -1.43 -6.11 -9.10
CA LEU A 9 -0.33 -5.34 -9.69
C LEU A 9 -0.42 -3.85 -9.36
N ILE A 10 -1.61 -3.23 -9.48
CA ILE A 10 -1.82 -1.81 -9.16
C ILE A 10 -1.46 -1.54 -7.69
N HIS A 11 -1.94 -2.38 -6.78
CA HIS A 11 -1.70 -2.22 -5.35
C HIS A 11 -0.28 -2.56 -4.94
N ALA A 12 0.39 -3.51 -5.61
CA ALA A 12 1.81 -3.76 -5.42
C ALA A 12 2.65 -2.53 -5.84
N ILE A 13 2.35 -1.90 -6.98
CA ILE A 13 3.00 -0.65 -7.40
C ILE A 13 2.77 0.46 -6.37
N GLY A 14 1.54 0.62 -5.89
CA GLY A 14 1.22 1.55 -4.81
C GLY A 14 1.99 1.26 -3.53
N GLY A 15 2.11 -0.03 -3.18
CA GLY A 15 2.90 -0.49 -2.05
C GLY A 15 4.37 -0.14 -2.19
N ILE A 16 4.97 -0.26 -3.38
CA ILE A 16 6.36 0.17 -3.61
C ILE A 16 6.52 1.67 -3.34
N ILE A 17 5.65 2.49 -3.93
CA ILE A 17 5.72 3.96 -3.82
C ILE A 17 5.55 4.38 -2.35
N PHE A 18 4.48 3.92 -1.70
CA PHE A 18 4.19 4.29 -0.32
C PHE A 18 5.14 3.65 0.68
N GLY A 19 5.63 2.43 0.44
CA GLY A 19 6.65 1.79 1.26
C GLY A 19 7.97 2.55 1.23
N TYR A 20 8.38 3.03 0.06
CA TYR A 20 9.58 3.87 -0.04
C TYR A 20 9.39 5.19 0.73
N LEU A 21 8.22 5.82 0.58
CA LEU A 21 7.90 7.10 1.23
C LEU A 21 7.64 6.96 2.74
N ALA A 22 7.26 5.77 3.23
CA ALA A 22 6.96 5.50 4.62
C ALA A 22 8.13 5.80 5.55
N ASN A 23 9.37 5.64 5.07
CA ASN A 23 10.54 5.94 5.86
C ASN A 23 10.59 7.43 6.28
N TYR A 24 10.21 8.36 5.40
CA TYR A 24 10.18 9.79 5.75
C TYR A 24 9.16 10.11 6.84
N VAL A 25 8.01 9.43 6.83
CA VAL A 25 6.99 9.56 7.88
C VAL A 25 7.48 8.97 9.19
N TYR A 26 8.10 7.79 9.14
CA TYR A 26 8.65 7.14 10.31
C TYR A 26 9.78 7.95 10.97
N THR A 27 10.65 8.55 10.18
CA THR A 27 11.78 9.35 10.68
C THR A 27 11.44 10.82 10.92
N ALA A 28 10.18 11.23 10.81
CA ALA A 28 9.75 12.62 10.99
C ALA A 28 9.82 13.14 12.45
N GLY A 29 10.33 12.34 13.39
CA GLY A 29 10.53 12.76 14.78
C GLY A 29 9.30 12.64 15.68
N LEU A 30 8.37 11.73 15.37
CA LEU A 30 7.14 11.50 16.17
C LEU A 30 7.37 10.59 17.39
N GLY A 31 8.62 10.25 17.72
CA GLY A 31 8.97 9.40 18.86
C GLY A 31 8.23 8.06 18.83
N ILE A 32 7.56 7.71 19.93
CA ILE A 32 6.83 6.44 20.07
C ILE A 32 5.68 6.31 19.05
N PHE A 33 5.15 7.44 18.56
CA PHE A 33 4.03 7.46 17.62
C PHE A 33 4.43 7.30 16.16
N SER A 34 5.73 7.26 15.86
CA SER A 34 6.24 7.14 14.48
C SER A 34 5.69 5.92 13.75
N GLY A 35 5.60 4.78 14.44
CA GLY A 35 5.02 3.56 13.86
C GLY A 35 3.54 3.70 13.51
N ILE A 36 2.74 4.25 14.43
CA ILE A 36 1.30 4.47 14.21
C ILE A 36 1.07 5.47 13.06
N ALA A 37 1.81 6.58 13.04
CA ALA A 37 1.73 7.57 11.97
C ALA A 37 2.09 6.97 10.61
N THR A 38 3.09 6.10 10.57
CA THR A 38 3.50 5.40 9.34
C THR A 38 2.43 4.42 8.87
N LEU A 39 1.79 3.68 9.77
CA LEU A 39 0.69 2.78 9.43
C LEU A 39 -0.53 3.54 8.90
N ILE A 40 -0.87 4.69 9.50
CA ILE A 40 -1.94 5.57 9.00
C ILE A 40 -1.60 6.07 7.59
N PHE A 41 -0.36 6.51 7.37
CA PHE A 41 0.11 6.93 6.05
C PHE A 41 0.00 5.82 5.00
N LEU A 42 0.43 4.60 5.33
CA LEU A 42 0.28 3.44 4.44
C LEU A 42 -1.19 3.11 4.18
N PHE A 43 -2.05 3.19 5.20
CA PHE A 43 -3.49 2.98 5.03
C PHE A 43 -4.11 4.00 4.07
N ILE A 44 -3.74 5.28 4.15
CA ILE A 44 -4.16 6.31 3.19
C ILE A 44 -3.73 5.92 1.77
N GLY A 45 -2.49 5.46 1.60
CA GLY A 45 -2.00 4.95 0.32
C GLY A 45 -2.82 3.78 -0.22
N ALA A 46 -3.16 2.80 0.62
CA ALA A 46 -3.97 1.65 0.24
C ALA A 46 -5.36 2.07 -0.25
N VAL A 47 -5.97 3.07 0.41
CA VAL A 47 -7.27 3.63 0.01
C VAL A 47 -7.18 4.39 -1.32
N ILE A 48 -6.13 5.20 -1.51
CA ILE A 48 -5.89 5.91 -2.78
C ILE A 48 -5.80 4.91 -3.94
N PHE A 49 -4.99 3.87 -3.80
CA PHE A 49 -4.87 2.83 -4.83
C PHE A 49 -6.15 1.99 -4.97
N GLY A 50 -6.91 1.82 -3.89
CA GLY A 50 -8.27 1.27 -3.92
C GLY A 50 -9.18 2.05 -4.86
N HIS A 51 -9.27 3.37 -4.71
CA HIS A 51 -10.04 4.23 -5.61
C HIS A 51 -9.52 4.21 -7.05
N ILE A 52 -8.21 4.16 -7.26
CA ILE A 52 -7.63 4.03 -8.60
C ILE A 52 -8.09 2.72 -9.26
N SER A 53 -8.01 1.59 -8.54
CA SER A 53 -8.47 0.30 -9.05
C SER A 53 -9.97 0.28 -9.35
N ALA A 54 -10.81 0.82 -8.46
CA ALA A 54 -12.26 0.92 -8.65
C ALA A 54 -12.61 1.75 -9.89
N LYS A 55 -11.94 2.89 -10.10
CA LYS A 55 -12.14 3.71 -11.30
C LYS A 55 -11.63 3.06 -12.59
N THR A 56 -10.57 2.26 -12.50
CA THR A 56 -9.95 1.63 -13.67
C THR A 56 -10.76 0.42 -14.15
N PHE A 57 -11.31 -0.37 -13.23
CA PHE A 57 -11.98 -1.62 -13.55
C PHE A 57 -13.51 -1.58 -13.44
N GLY A 58 -14.07 -0.51 -12.85
CA GLY A 58 -15.48 -0.38 -12.49
C GLY A 58 -15.69 -0.62 -11.01
N GLU A 59 -16.52 0.21 -10.38
CA GLU A 59 -16.70 0.23 -8.91
C GLU A 59 -17.34 -1.05 -8.37
N GLU A 60 -18.10 -1.77 -9.20
CA GLU A 60 -18.74 -3.04 -8.85
C GLU A 60 -17.96 -4.28 -9.35
N SER A 61 -16.79 -4.07 -9.97
CA SER A 61 -16.05 -5.16 -10.62
C SER A 61 -15.45 -6.18 -9.66
N LEU A 62 -15.20 -5.77 -8.41
CA LEU A 62 -14.63 -6.58 -7.34
C LEU A 62 -15.49 -6.50 -6.09
N THR A 63 -15.79 -7.65 -5.50
CA THR A 63 -16.40 -7.69 -4.17
C THR A 63 -15.42 -7.20 -3.11
N GLN A 64 -15.93 -6.75 -1.95
CA GLN A 64 -15.09 -6.34 -0.83
C GLN A 64 -14.08 -7.42 -0.41
N LYS A 65 -14.49 -8.71 -0.43
CA LYS A 65 -13.61 -9.84 -0.14
C LYS A 65 -12.45 -9.92 -1.14
N GLN A 66 -12.75 -9.80 -2.43
CA GLN A 66 -11.72 -9.82 -3.47
C GLN A 66 -10.78 -8.62 -3.30
N TRP A 67 -11.30 -7.41 -3.08
CA TRP A 67 -10.46 -6.23 -2.87
C TRP A 67 -9.55 -6.33 -1.64
N LEU A 68 -10.01 -6.94 -0.54
CA LEU A 68 -9.15 -7.20 0.60
C LEU A 68 -7.99 -8.16 0.25
N GLY A 69 -8.27 -9.19 -0.57
CA GLY A 69 -7.28 -10.19 -0.99
C GLY A 69 -6.31 -9.70 -2.05
N CYS A 70 -6.79 -9.09 -3.13
CA CYS A 70 -5.97 -8.62 -4.25
C CYS A 70 -5.58 -7.14 -4.15
N GLY A 71 -6.13 -6.38 -3.22
CA GLY A 71 -5.78 -4.98 -3.00
C GLY A 71 -5.00 -4.77 -1.72
N VAL A 72 -5.68 -4.86 -0.57
CA VAL A 72 -5.10 -4.52 0.74
C VAL A 72 -3.89 -5.38 1.08
N LEU A 73 -4.02 -6.71 0.97
CA LEU A 73 -2.93 -7.63 1.30
C LEU A 73 -1.65 -7.37 0.49
N PRO A 74 -1.66 -7.37 -0.86
CA PRO A 74 -0.44 -7.11 -1.63
C PRO A 74 0.11 -5.70 -1.42
N PHE A 75 -0.75 -4.68 -1.25
CA PHE A 75 -0.30 -3.33 -0.93
C PHE A 75 0.55 -3.32 0.34
N PHE A 76 0.02 -3.83 1.46
CA PHE A 76 0.71 -3.78 2.74
C PHE A 76 1.94 -4.68 2.78
N LEU A 77 1.86 -5.87 2.18
CA LEU A 77 3.01 -6.78 2.11
C LEU A 77 4.19 -6.10 1.40
N VAL A 78 3.95 -5.53 0.22
CA VAL A 78 4.99 -4.85 -0.55
C VAL A 78 5.44 -3.58 0.15
N ALA A 79 4.52 -2.77 0.68
CA ALA A 79 4.85 -1.53 1.37
C ALA A 79 5.74 -1.75 2.59
N ILE A 80 5.43 -2.75 3.42
CA ILE A 80 6.23 -3.06 4.62
C ILE A 80 7.62 -3.56 4.21
N VAL A 81 7.72 -4.45 3.21
CA VAL A 81 9.02 -4.94 2.73
C VAL A 81 9.87 -3.77 2.22
N VAL A 82 9.32 -2.93 1.34
CA VAL A 82 10.04 -1.77 0.79
C VAL A 82 10.42 -0.77 1.88
N TRP A 83 9.53 -0.52 2.84
CA TRP A 83 9.82 0.35 3.98
C TRP A 83 10.97 -0.19 4.83
N VAL A 84 10.96 -1.49 5.18
CA VAL A 84 12.04 -2.11 5.95
C VAL A 84 13.36 -2.05 5.19
N LEU A 85 13.36 -2.31 3.87
CA LEU A 85 14.56 -2.18 3.05
C LEU A 85 15.08 -0.73 3.06
N LYS A 86 14.18 0.26 2.95
CA LYS A 86 14.55 1.68 2.97
C LYS A 86 15.11 2.10 4.33
N PHE A 87 14.48 1.68 5.41
CA PHE A 87 14.93 1.96 6.78
C PHE A 87 16.33 1.40 7.06
N ASN A 88 16.64 0.23 6.50
CA ASN A 88 17.96 -0.41 6.63
C ASN A 88 18.97 0.07 5.57
N GLY A 89 18.63 1.06 4.74
CA GLY A 89 19.55 1.64 3.74
C GLY A 89 19.91 0.70 2.58
N LEU A 90 19.06 -0.29 2.28
CA LEU A 90 19.29 -1.23 1.17
C LEU A 90 18.75 -0.72 -0.18
N ILE A 91 17.85 0.25 -0.15
CA ILE A 91 17.29 1.00 -1.30
C ILE A 91 17.08 2.47 -0.92
#